data_AF-A0A354PID0-F1
#
_entry.id   AF-A0A354PID0-F1
#
_cell.length_a   1.000
_cell.length_b   1.000
_cell.length_c   1.000
_cell.angle_alpha   90.00
_cell.angle_beta   90.00
_cell.angle_gamma   90.00
#
_symmetry.space_group_name_H-M   'P 1'
#
loop_
_entity.id
_entity.type
_entity.pdbx_description
1 polymer ?
#
loop_
_entity_poly.entity_id
_entity_poly.type
_entity_poly.pdbx_seq_one_letter_code
_entity_poly.pdbx_strand_id
1 'polypeptide(L)'
;MTFDGAPVADGTIQFRALEGDQKAYASSIVDGKYEARVEPGPAAVEVRASRIVEGKFDESNPGEKTPVGEMYIPEKYNSRTELKITVESDKLDENFDLVSK
;
A
#
# COMPACT_ATOMS: atom_id res chain seq x y z
N MET A 1 5.45 7.47 4.77
CA MET A 1 4.15 6.75 4.74
C MET A 1 3.74 6.41 6.16
N THR A 2 2.62 6.98 6.60
CA THR A 2 2.01 6.68 7.90
C THR A 2 0.55 6.28 7.77
N PHE A 3 0.03 5.53 8.74
CA PHE A 3 -1.39 5.26 8.93
C PHE A 3 -1.76 5.52 10.39
N ASP A 4 -2.73 6.41 10.63
CA ASP A 4 -3.13 6.88 11.96
C ASP A 4 -1.93 7.35 12.81
N GLY A 5 -0.98 8.04 12.16
CA GLY A 5 0.22 8.59 12.80
C GLY A 5 1.34 7.57 13.08
N ALA A 6 1.13 6.28 12.80
CA ALA A 6 2.16 5.25 12.93
C ALA A 6 2.78 4.91 11.56
N PRO A 7 4.09 4.62 11.47
CA PRO A 7 4.68 4.15 10.22
C PRO A 7 4.07 2.81 9.79
N VAL A 8 3.82 2.65 8.49
CA VAL A 8 3.46 1.35 7.91
C VAL A 8 4.71 0.46 7.95
N ALA A 9 4.71 -0.55 8.81
CA ALA A 9 5.90 -1.38 9.07
C ALA A 9 6.33 -2.19 7.85
N ASP A 10 5.38 -2.90 7.22
CA ASP A 10 5.58 -3.66 5.99
C ASP A 10 4.33 -3.50 5.10
N GLY A 11 4.54 -3.26 3.82
CA GLY A 11 3.46 -3.16 2.85
C GLY A 11 3.93 -2.94 1.43
N THR A 12 3.01 -2.53 0.57
CA THR A 12 3.26 -2.22 -0.83
C THR A 12 2.53 -0.93 -1.19
N ILE A 13 3.20 -0.08 -1.93
CA ILE A 13 2.61 1.07 -2.61
C ILE A 13 2.66 0.83 -4.12
N GLN A 14 1.55 1.08 -4.81
CA GLN A 14 1.43 0.96 -6.26
C GLN A 14 0.91 2.27 -6.84
N PHE A 15 1.53 2.71 -7.92
CA PHE A 15 1.14 3.85 -8.73
C PHE A 15 0.62 3.35 -10.06
N ARG A 16 -0.62 3.64 -10.40
CA ARG A 16 -1.24 3.29 -11.69
C ARG A 16 -1.48 4.56 -12.48
N ALA A 17 -0.87 4.66 -13.66
CA ALA A 17 -1.10 5.78 -14.56
C ALA A 17 -2.59 5.89 -14.92
N LEU A 18 -3.13 7.10 -14.84
CA LEU A 18 -4.53 7.39 -15.19
C LEU A 18 -4.71 7.72 -16.67
N GLU A 19 -3.61 8.01 -17.36
CA GLU A 19 -3.54 8.33 -18.77
C GLU A 19 -2.53 7.42 -19.48
N GLY A 20 -2.54 7.42 -20.81
CA GLY A 20 -1.62 6.61 -21.60
C GLY A 20 -1.91 5.12 -21.54
N ASP A 21 -0.87 4.31 -21.36
CA ASP A 21 -0.93 2.84 -21.36
C ASP A 21 -1.36 2.23 -20.02
N GLN A 22 -1.71 3.07 -19.04
CA GLN A 22 -2.17 2.67 -17.70
C GLN A 22 -1.22 1.71 -16.97
N LYS A 23 0.09 1.84 -17.23
CA LYS A 23 1.14 1.11 -16.52
C LYS A 23 1.02 1.26 -15.01
N ALA A 24 1.47 0.23 -14.31
CA ALA A 24 1.55 0.21 -12.86
C ALA A 24 3.00 0.01 -12.40
N TYR A 25 3.41 0.77 -11.39
CA TYR A 25 4.71 0.70 -10.74
C TYR A 25 4.48 0.41 -9.26
N ALA A 26 5.16 -0.60 -8.71
CA ALA A 26 5.00 -0.97 -7.31
C ALA A 26 6.35 -0.95 -6.59
N SER A 27 6.31 -0.63 -5.30
CA SER A 27 7.47 -0.68 -4.40
C SER A 27 7.05 -1.17 -3.02
N SER A 28 7.97 -1.81 -2.32
CA SER A 28 7.77 -2.20 -0.93
C SER A 28 7.84 -0.99 -0.01
N ILE A 29 6.99 -0.99 1.02
CA ILE A 29 7.08 -0.06 2.14
C ILE A 29 7.77 -0.80 3.30
N VAL A 30 8.81 -0.21 3.86
CA VAL A 30 9.51 -0.71 5.06
C VAL A 30 9.68 0.43 6.04
N ASP A 31 9.17 0.28 7.27
CA ASP A 31 9.21 1.29 8.33
C ASP A 31 8.74 2.68 7.86
N GLY A 32 7.65 2.70 7.09
CA GLY A 32 7.04 3.89 6.54
C GLY A 32 7.80 4.53 5.38
N LYS A 33 8.86 3.90 4.87
CA LYS A 33 9.67 4.38 3.75
C LYS A 33 9.47 3.52 2.51
N TYR A 34 9.53 4.14 1.35
CA TYR A 34 9.52 3.46 0.06
C TYR A 34 10.34 4.29 -0.94
N GLU A 35 10.80 3.65 -2.02
CA GLU A 35 11.38 4.34 -3.17
C GLU A 35 10.74 3.78 -4.43
N ALA A 36 10.16 4.65 -5.25
CA ALA A 36 9.49 4.25 -6.48
C ALA A 36 9.98 5.11 -7.66
N ARG A 37 10.15 4.45 -8.82
CA ARG A 37 10.34 5.12 -10.10
C ARG A 37 9.05 5.00 -10.90
N VAL A 38 8.44 6.14 -11.18
CA VAL A 38 7.09 6.23 -11.78
C VAL A 38 7.19 7.23 -12.92
N GLU A 39 6.64 6.92 -14.08
CA GLU A 39 6.62 7.88 -15.20
C GLU A 39 5.84 9.16 -14.80
N PRO A 40 6.29 10.35 -15.24
CA PRO A 40 5.56 11.60 -14.99
C PRO A 40 4.13 11.57 -15.54
N GLY A 41 3.21 12.19 -14.80
CA GLY A 41 1.79 12.27 -15.16
C GLY A 41 0.82 11.91 -14.02
N PRO A 42 -0.50 11.97 -14.27
CA PRO A 42 -1.50 11.67 -13.26
C PRO A 42 -1.53 10.18 -12.93
N ALA A 43 -1.54 9.85 -11.64
CA ALA A 43 -1.56 8.47 -11.16
C ALA A 43 -2.55 8.27 -9.99
N ALA A 44 -3.18 7.11 -9.94
CA ALA A 44 -3.87 6.60 -8.75
C ALA A 44 -2.89 5.83 -7.88
N VAL A 45 -3.01 5.99 -6.56
CA VAL A 45 -2.09 5.38 -5.58
C VAL A 45 -2.82 4.35 -4.75
N GLU A 46 -2.37 3.10 -4.78
CA GLU A 46 -2.92 2.02 -3.96
C GLU A 46 -1.89 1.62 -2.91
N VAL A 47 -2.30 1.62 -1.64
CA VAL A 47 -1.47 1.21 -0.50
C VAL A 47 -2.10 -0.03 0.11
N ARG A 48 -1.29 -1.07 0.30
CA ARG A 48 -1.69 -2.33 0.95
C ARG A 48 -0.70 -2.66 2.05
N ALA A 49 -1.21 -2.98 3.22
CA ALA A 49 -0.44 -3.49 4.33
C ALA A 49 -1.33 -4.40 5.16
N SER A 50 -0.74 -5.48 5.67
CA SER A 50 -1.42 -6.48 6.47
C SER A 50 -0.69 -6.67 7.79
N ARG A 51 -1.43 -7.04 8.83
CA ARG A 51 -0.87 -7.40 10.15
C ARG A 51 -1.43 -8.74 10.59
N ILE A 52 -0.65 -9.46 11.40
CA ILE A 52 -1.15 -10.68 12.03
C ILE A 52 -2.27 -10.34 13.01
N VAL A 53 -3.34 -11.13 12.97
CA VAL A 53 -4.40 -11.09 13.97
C VAL A 53 -4.00 -12.03 15.10
N GLU A 54 -3.59 -11.45 16.23
CA GLU A 54 -3.14 -12.20 17.39
C GLU A 54 -4.16 -13.26 17.82
N GLY A 55 -3.68 -14.49 18.03
CA GLY A 55 -4.50 -15.63 18.42
C GLY A 55 -5.37 -16.24 17.32
N LYS A 56 -5.31 -15.74 16.07
CA LYS A 56 -6.05 -16.30 14.93
C LYS A 56 -5.13 -17.10 14.01
N PHE A 57 -5.52 -18.35 13.76
CA PHE A 57 -4.78 -19.28 12.91
C PHE A 57 -5.70 -19.94 11.87
N ASP A 58 -5.14 -20.21 10.71
CA ASP A 58 -5.70 -21.11 9.71
C ASP A 58 -5.18 -22.52 9.98
N GLU A 59 -6.11 -23.45 10.19
CA GLU A 59 -5.87 -24.88 10.46
C GLU A 59 -6.50 -25.76 9.37
N SER A 60 -6.78 -25.19 8.18
CA SER A 60 -7.35 -25.94 7.05
C SER A 60 -6.43 -27.07 6.57
N ASN A 61 -5.14 -26.96 6.83
CA ASN A 61 -4.15 -28.02 6.62
C ASN A 61 -3.94 -28.83 7.92
N PRO A 62 -4.20 -30.15 7.92
CA PRO A 62 -4.05 -30.97 9.11
C PRO A 62 -2.62 -30.94 9.69
N GLY A 63 -2.51 -30.54 10.96
CA GLY A 63 -1.23 -30.47 11.68
C GLY A 63 -0.46 -29.16 11.49
N GLU A 64 -0.98 -28.22 10.70
CA GLU A 64 -0.37 -26.90 10.51
C GLU A 64 -1.23 -25.80 11.16
N LYS A 65 -0.56 -24.83 11.79
CA LYS A 65 -1.19 -23.59 12.27
C LYS A 65 -0.51 -22.40 11.62
N THR A 66 -1.19 -21.78 10.66
CA THR A 66 -0.66 -20.60 9.95
C THR A 66 -1.30 -19.34 10.54
N PRO A 67 -0.53 -18.37 11.05
CA PRO A 67 -1.09 -17.11 11.54
C PRO A 67 -1.93 -16.42 10.46
N VAL A 68 -3.12 -15.94 10.82
CA VAL A 68 -3.99 -15.22 9.89
C VAL A 68 -3.65 -13.74 9.92
N GLY A 69 -3.44 -13.16 8.74
CA GLY A 69 -3.31 -11.71 8.57
C GLY A 69 -4.66 -11.03 8.27
N GLU A 70 -4.76 -9.74 8.60
CA GLU A 70 -5.81 -8.85 8.13
C GLU A 70 -5.21 -7.64 7.43
N MET A 71 -5.85 -7.17 6.35
CA MET A 71 -5.54 -5.90 5.72
C MET A 71 -6.11 -4.77 6.58
N TYR A 72 -5.26 -3.86 7.05
CA TYR A 72 -5.68 -2.78 7.93
C TYR A 72 -5.79 -1.42 7.22
N ILE A 73 -5.26 -1.31 6.00
CA ILE A 73 -5.42 -0.10 5.17
C ILE A 73 -6.84 -0.07 4.59
N PRO A 74 -7.63 1.00 4.82
CA PRO A 74 -9.00 1.11 4.31
C PRO A 74 -9.10 1.05 2.79
N GLU A 75 -10.27 0.65 2.28
CA GLU A 75 -10.48 0.49 0.85
C GLU A 75 -10.33 1.77 0.03
N LYS A 76 -10.64 2.94 0.62
CA LYS A 76 -10.41 4.27 0.05
C LYS A 76 -8.94 4.57 -0.27
N TYR A 77 -8.01 3.74 0.20
CA TYR A 77 -6.58 3.84 -0.11
C TYR A 77 -6.05 2.56 -0.79
N ASN A 78 -6.88 1.54 -1.04
CA ASN A 78 -6.46 0.26 -1.62
C ASN A 78 -7.21 -0.05 -2.95
N SER A 79 -7.92 -1.17 -3.04
CA SER A 79 -8.84 -1.60 -4.11
C SER A 79 -9.84 -0.55 -4.60
N ARG A 80 -10.25 0.41 -3.77
CA ARG A 80 -11.14 1.53 -4.14
C ARG A 80 -10.47 2.87 -3.90
N THR A 81 -9.20 2.97 -4.28
CA THR A 81 -8.40 4.14 -3.92
C THR A 81 -9.00 5.44 -4.47
N GLU A 82 -9.01 6.44 -3.59
CA GLU A 82 -9.34 7.83 -3.89
C GLU A 82 -8.05 8.69 -3.96
N LEU A 83 -6.89 8.11 -3.63
CA LEU A 83 -5.60 8.79 -3.69
C LEU A 83 -5.21 9.01 -5.14
N LYS A 84 -5.03 10.28 -5.50
CA LYS A 84 -4.55 10.72 -6.80
C LYS A 84 -3.42 11.71 -6.61
N ILE A 85 -2.38 11.55 -7.41
CA ILE A 85 -1.26 12.49 -7.46
C ILE A 85 -0.93 12.84 -8.92
N THR A 86 -0.20 13.93 -9.09
CA THR A 86 0.53 14.21 -10.33
C THR A 86 2.00 13.94 -10.05
N VAL A 87 2.59 13.01 -10.80
CA VAL A 87 4.01 12.70 -10.72
C VAL A 87 4.76 13.73 -11.57
N GLU A 88 5.54 14.59 -10.93
CA GLU A 88 6.29 15.65 -11.62
C GLU A 88 7.63 15.17 -12.20
N SER A 89 8.23 14.13 -11.60
CA SER A 89 9.51 13.55 -12.03
C SER A 89 9.52 12.03 -11.93
N ASP A 90 10.46 11.39 -12.61
CA ASP A 90 10.61 9.94 -12.65
C ASP A 90 10.93 9.28 -11.30
N LYS A 91 11.43 10.08 -10.34
CA LYS A 91 11.59 9.70 -8.93
C LYS A 91 10.52 10.35 -8.07
N LEU A 92 9.89 9.57 -7.19
CA LEU A 92 8.88 10.05 -6.25
C LEU A 92 9.40 10.02 -4.81
N ASP A 93 9.25 11.13 -4.08
CA ASP A 93 9.57 11.28 -2.64
C ASP A 93 8.33 11.78 -1.85
N GLU A 94 7.14 11.47 -2.34
CA GLU A 94 5.88 11.92 -1.75
C GLU A 94 5.59 11.21 -0.43
N ASN A 95 5.27 11.97 0.62
CA ASN A 95 4.86 11.39 1.88
C ASN A 95 3.34 11.33 1.99
N PHE A 96 2.82 10.11 2.17
CA PHE A 96 1.40 9.88 2.42
C PHE A 96 1.16 9.67 3.92
N ASP A 97 0.29 10.51 4.49
CA ASP A 97 -0.21 10.39 5.86
C ASP A 97 -1.68 9.99 5.82
N LEU A 98 -1.92 8.69 5.98
CA LEU A 98 -3.24 8.07 5.81
C LEU A 98 -3.99 7.99 7.15
N VAL A 99 -5.32 8.08 7.10
CA VAL A 99 -6.18 8.06 8.29
C VAL A 99 -7.38 7.13 8.14
N SER A 100 -7.75 6.45 9.22
CA SER A 100 -8.85 5.49 9.25
C SER A 100 -10.24 6.11 8.98
N LYS A 101 -10.44 7.39 9.30
CA LYS A 101 -11.69 8.14 9.05
C LYS A 101 -11.44 9.32 8.13
#